data_AF-A0A2D6LRW6-F1
#
_entry.id   AF-A0A2D6LRW6-F1
#
_cell.length_a   1.000
_cell.length_b   1.000
_cell.length_c   1.000
_cell.angle_alpha   90.00
_cell.angle_beta   90.00
_cell.angle_gamma   90.00
#
_symmetry.space_group_name_H-M   'P 1'
#
loop_
_entity.id
_entity.type
_entity.pdbx_description
1 polymer ?
#
loop_
_entity_poly.entity_id
_entity_poly.type
_entity_poly.pdbx_seq_one_letter_code
_entity_poly.pdbx_strand_id
1 'polypeptide(L)' 'MELIKFYFTGLVILVVAILANFLAAQLGLKTWYDFLNQWGSGNALNFKDGIWLFILYPIILGCSTLLGNVIWKSVF' A
#
# COMPACT_ATOMS: atom_id res chain seq x y z
N MET A 1 4.00 -22.57 -12.65
CA MET A 1 3.39 -22.13 -11.38
C MET A 1 3.78 -20.71 -10.97
N GLU A 2 4.97 -20.22 -11.35
CA GLU A 2 5.47 -18.88 -10.96
C GLU A 2 4.52 -17.71 -11.31
N LEU A 3 3.90 -17.69 -12.49
CA LEU A 3 2.92 -16.66 -12.86
C LEU A 3 1.71 -16.62 -11.90
N ILE A 4 1.24 -17.80 -11.46
CA ILE A 4 0.13 -17.92 -10.50
C ILE A 4 0.58 -17.38 -9.14
N LYS A 5 1.81 -17.69 -8.73
CA LYS A 5 2.41 -17.17 -7.50
C LYS A 5 2.53 -15.64 -7.50
N PHE A 6 2.96 -15.04 -8.62
CA PHE A 6 3.01 -13.58 -8.75
C PHE A 6 1.61 -12.96 -8.70
N TYR A 7 0.64 -13.53 -9.41
CA TYR A 7 -0.74 -13.06 -9.36
C TYR A 7 -1.31 -13.16 -7.94
N PHE A 8 -1.10 -14.28 -7.26
CA PHE A 8 -1.52 -14.48 -5.87
C PHE A 8 -0.86 -13.46 -4.92
N THR A 9 0.45 -13.24 -5.06
CA THR A 9 1.16 -12.23 -4.27
C THR A 9 0.60 -10.83 -4.54
N GLY A 10 0.27 -10.52 -5.80
CA GLY A 10 -0.41 -9.29 -6.18
C GLY A 10 -1.77 -9.11 -5.48
N LEU A 11 -2.56 -10.17 -5.36
CA LEU A 11 -3.83 -10.13 -4.60
C LEU A 11 -3.61 -9.85 -3.11
N VAL A 12 -2.56 -10.43 -2.51
CA VAL A 12 -2.20 -10.14 -1.11
C VAL A 12 -1.79 -8.68 -0.93
N ILE A 13 -0.96 -8.15 -1.83
CA ILE A 13 -0.58 -6.73 -1.84
C ILE A 13 -1.83 -5.85 -1.97
N LEU A 14 -2.77 -6.21 -2.85
CA LEU A 14 -4.02 -5.46 -3.04
C LEU A 14 -4.85 -5.39 -1.76
N VAL A 15 -5.05 -6.52 -1.06
CA VAL A 15 -5.77 -6.54 0.22
C VAL A 15 -5.07 -5.65 1.25
N VAL A 16 -3.74 -5.76 1.36
CA VAL A 16 -2.96 -4.93 2.28
C VAL A 16 -3.03 -3.44 1.91
N ALA A 17 -3.02 -3.09 0.62
CA ALA A 17 -3.17 -1.71 0.15
C ALA A 17 -4.53 -1.12 0.52
N ILE A 18 -5.62 -1.90 0.43
CA ILE A 18 -6.95 -1.46 0.86
C ILE A 18 -6.97 -1.20 2.37
N LEU A 19 -6.39 -2.10 3.17
CA LEU A 19 -6.28 -1.92 4.61
C LEU A 19 -5.42 -0.70 4.98
N ALA A 20 -4.31 -0.48 4.28
CA ALA A 20 -3.45 0.67 4.49
C ALA A 20 -4.17 1.98 4.16
N ASN A 21 -4.94 2.04 3.07
CA ASN A 21 -5.76 3.23 2.76
C ASN A 21 -6.86 3.46 3.79
N PHE A 22 -7.50 2.39 4.29
CA PHE A 22 -8.47 2.51 5.38
C PHE A 22 -7.82 3.07 6.65
N LEU A 23 -6.64 2.59 7.02
CA LEU A 23 -5.88 3.12 8.16
C LEU A 23 -5.47 4.57 7.96
N ALA A 24 -5.03 4.96 6.75
CA ALA A 24 -4.71 6.34 6.41
C ALA A 24 -5.92 7.26 6.69
N ALA A 25 -7.11 6.86 6.25
CA ALA A 25 -8.34 7.61 6.47
C ALA A 25 -8.67 7.77 7.96
N GLN A 26 -8.50 6.71 8.77
CA GLN A 26 -8.72 6.77 10.23
C GLN A 26 -7.70 7.67 10.93
N LEU A 27 -6.47 7.76 10.42
CA LEU A 27 -5.39 8.58 10.98
C LEU A 27 -5.38 10.02 10.43
N GLY A 28 -6.31 10.36 9.54
CA GLY A 28 -6.36 11.67 8.87
C GLY A 28 -5.18 11.93 7.93
N LEU A 29 -4.53 10.88 7.43
CA LEU A 29 -3.42 10.93 6.49
C LEU A 29 -3.95 10.88 5.05
N LYS A 30 -3.31 11.60 4.14
CA LYS A 30 -3.67 11.53 2.71
C LYS A 30 -3.34 10.18 2.10
N THR A 31 -4.22 9.68 1.23
CA THR A 31 -3.94 8.53 0.37
C THR A 31 -3.24 8.96 -0.92
N TRP A 32 -2.72 8.00 -1.69
CA TRP A 32 -2.19 8.28 -3.03
C TRP A 32 -3.24 8.90 -3.95
N TYR A 33 -4.50 8.51 -3.81
CA TYR A 33 -5.61 9.08 -4.58
C TYR A 33 -5.83 10.56 -4.23
N ASP A 34 -5.85 10.89 -2.93
CA ASP A 34 -5.99 12.28 -2.47
C ASP A 34 -4.84 13.16 -2.95
N PHE A 35 -3.61 12.63 -2.89
CA PHE A 35 -2.41 13.33 -3.34
C PHE A 35 -2.46 13.62 -4.85
N LEU A 36 -2.79 12.64 -5.67
CA LEU A 36 -2.86 12.80 -7.12
C LEU A 36 -4.00 13.74 -7.54
N ASN A 37 -5.16 13.67 -6.87
CA ASN A 37 -6.28 14.57 -7.16
C ASN A 37 -5.99 16.04 -6.81
N GLN A 38 -5.13 16.29 -5.82
CA GLN A 38 -4.73 17.63 -5.42
C GLN A 38 -3.45 18.09 -6.11
N TRP A 39 -2.88 17.28 -7.00
CA TRP A 39 -1.65 17.62 -7.70
C TRP A 39 -1.81 18.90 -8.52
N GLY A 40 -0.96 19.88 -8.27
CA GLY A 40 -1.01 21.19 -8.95
C GLY A 40 -2.02 22.19 -8.39
N SER A 41 -2.82 21.82 -7.38
CA SER A 41 -3.80 22.72 -6.74
C SER A 41 -3.21 23.69 -5.70
N GLY A 42 -1.88 23.63 -5.44
CA GLY A 42 -1.21 24.43 -4.41
C GLY A 42 -1.37 23.88 -2.97
N ASN A 43 -2.22 22.87 -2.76
CA ASN A 43 -2.31 22.14 -1.50
C ASN A 43 -1.12 21.18 -1.35
N ALA A 44 -0.03 21.70 -0.76
CA ALA A 44 1.16 20.91 -0.47
C ALA A 44 0.87 19.73 0.46
N LEU A 45 1.63 18.64 0.29
CA LEU A 45 1.68 17.57 1.28
C LEU A 45 2.28 18.12 2.57
N ASN A 46 1.62 17.85 3.70
CA ASN A 46 2.26 18.08 4.99
C ASN A 46 3.38 17.06 5.18
N PHE A 47 4.35 17.38 6.03
CA PHE A 47 5.50 16.50 6.30
C PHE A 47 5.08 15.09 6.72
N LYS A 48 4.01 14.97 7.52
CA LYS A 48 3.43 13.68 7.95
C LYS A 48 2.88 12.87 6.78
N ASP A 49 2.15 13.52 5.86
CA ASP A 49 1.62 12.86 4.67
C ASP A 49 2.75 12.39 3.74
N GLY A 50 3.82 13.19 3.63
CA GLY A 50 5.02 12.81 2.89
C GLY A 50 5.68 11.54 3.45
N ILE A 51 5.91 11.48 4.77
CA ILE A 51 6.46 10.28 5.42
C ILE A 51 5.53 9.08 5.21
N TRP A 52 4.21 9.28 5.36
CA TRP A 52 3.23 8.22 5.16
C TRP A 52 3.30 7.66 3.73
N LEU A 53 3.17 8.51 2.71
CA LEU A 53 3.05 8.09 1.31
C LEU A 53 4.35 7.55 0.71
N PHE A 54 5.49 8.14 1.06
CA PHE A 54 6.76 7.82 0.41
C PHE A 54 7.67 6.89 1.23
N ILE A 55 7.40 6.69 2.52
CA ILE A 55 8.21 5.81 3.37
C ILE A 55 7.37 4.66 3.92
N LEU A 56 6.35 4.97 4.73
CA LEU A 56 5.58 3.93 5.43
C LEU A 56 4.76 3.08 4.47
N TYR A 57 4.06 3.69 3.52
CA TYR A 57 3.19 2.99 2.58
C TYR A 57 3.98 2.01 1.68
N PRO A 58 5.11 2.40 1.03
CA PRO A 58 5.93 1.44 0.28
C PRO A 58 6.52 0.32 1.15
N ILE A 59 6.89 0.60 2.40
CA ILE A 59 7.37 -0.44 3.33
C ILE A 59 6.25 -1.44 3.62
N ILE A 60 5.04 -0.98 3.95
CA ILE A 60 3.89 -1.85 4.22
C ILE A 60 3.59 -2.75 3.02
N LEU A 61 3.57 -2.19 1.80
CA LEU A 61 3.36 -2.97 0.58
C LEU A 61 4.52 -3.93 0.30
N GLY A 62 5.77 -3.49 0.48
CA GLY A 62 6.95 -4.36 0.34
C GLY A 62 6.91 -5.53 1.30
N CYS A 63 6.60 -5.31 2.58
CA CYS A 63 6.43 -6.36 3.58
C CYS A 63 5.29 -7.33 3.25
N SER A 64 4.22 -6.86 2.60
CA SER A 64 3.11 -7.74 2.18
C SER A 64 3.53 -8.80 1.15
N THR A 65 4.64 -8.59 0.42
CA THR A 65 5.20 -9.63 -0.45
C THR A 65 5.74 -10.82 0.33
N LEU A 66 6.34 -10.58 1.51
CA LEU A 66 6.79 -11.64 2.41
C LEU A 66 5.60 -12.42 2.93
N LEU A 67 4.53 -11.72 3.32
CA LEU A 67 3.26 -12.34 3.72
C LEU A 67 2.68 -13.20 2.59
N GLY A 68 2.64 -12.68 1.36
CA GLY A 68 2.16 -13.42 0.20
C GLY A 68 2.97 -14.70 -0.08
N ASN A 69 4.29 -14.65 0.07
CA ASN A 69 5.15 -15.83 -0.07
C ASN A 69 4.96 -16.85 1.06
N VAL A 70 4.75 -16.39 2.30
CA VAL A 70 4.44 -17.27 3.44
C VAL A 70 3.11 -17.99 3.20
N ILE A 71 2.05 -17.25 2.86
CA ILE A 71 0.73 -17.83 2.60
C ILE A 71 0.79 -18.80 1.41
N TRP A 72 1.48 -18.42 0.33
CA TRP A 72 1.64 -19.28 -0.85
C TRP A 72 2.24 -20.64 -0.47
N LYS A 73 3.33 -20.67 0.31
CA LYS A 73 3.99 -21.91 0.77
C LYS A 73 3.15 -22.74 1.73
N SER A 74 2.17 -22.15 2.39
CA SER A 74 1.26 -22.87 3.30
C SER A 74 0.09 -23.52 2.57
N VAL A 75 -0.27 -23.01 1.39
CA VAL A 75 -1.43 -23.47 0.60
C VAL A 75 -1.02 -24.39 -0.54
N PHE A 76 0.17 -24.19 -1.13
CA PHE A 76 0.71 -24.93 -2.28
C PHE A 76 2.11 -25.47 -1.97
#